data_AF-A0A9J6EL85-F1
#
_entry.id   AF-A0A9J6EL85-F1
#
_cell.length_a   1.000
_cell.length_b   1.000
_cell.length_c   1.000
_cell.angle_alpha   90.00
_cell.angle_beta   90.00
_cell.angle_gamma   90.00
#
_symmetry.space_group_name_H-M   'P 1'
#
loop_
_entity.id
_entity.type
_entity.pdbx_description
1 polymer ?
#
loop_
_entity_poly.entity_id
_entity_poly.type
_entity_poly.pdbx_seq_one_letter_code
_entity_poly.pdbx_strand_id
1 'polypeptide(L)'
;MRFVSAVLLCIVAAAAVCAELVGGVADYESLYHSAVESYLGAQWAQCVVSAKDALASYRKLVDVVVNCRIKCDDQRVGTGPERATVNAFYAARAAQARCLRNCAGVRQDGASDATLRDFRDRVPYYYLQRCYFECKEQCPDQLSYLDGHRRPNFFASFYHYLQFSYYQLGKLEKACEATQSYLLLVPDDSDMWYNQAFYAQLPATQDAWFKARQEVEEYVRRREEEQETIKAIELQLGTVVAKPQVRESSAKDSSFNTSRVTVIQDEKALNGTRVVAEGFLTEDECTGLLSLADTAALTGDGYDGKQSPHSKFETFEGITAGRIALLTRNGQIDKHQAELFIEASERVRMYVESYFNLNAHLYFSYTHLVCRKAMSGASRRPESDMSHSIHADNCILQKSGNCLKQLPAYIWRDFRYAFQGALKSFYADTHLPMPF
;
A
#
# COMPACT_ATOMS: atom_id res chain seq x y z
N MET A 1 -31.64 -59.09 7.98
CA MET A 1 -31.46 -57.66 7.66
C MET A 1 -30.36 -57.08 8.53
N ARG A 2 -29.61 -56.09 8.03
CA ARG A 2 -28.47 -55.37 8.64
C ARG A 2 -27.06 -55.80 8.18
N PHE A 3 -26.82 -55.67 6.88
CA PHE A 3 -25.50 -55.38 6.30
C PHE A 3 -25.48 -53.91 5.85
N VAL A 4 -25.54 -52.98 6.81
CA VAL A 4 -25.30 -51.54 6.58
C VAL A 4 -24.64 -51.00 7.84
N SER A 5 -23.31 -51.04 7.91
CA SER A 5 -22.57 -50.28 8.94
C SER A 5 -21.05 -50.21 8.71
N ALA A 6 -20.46 -51.05 7.86
CA ALA A 6 -19.01 -51.01 7.65
C ALA A 6 -18.56 -49.96 6.61
N VAL A 7 -19.40 -49.65 5.60
CA VAL A 7 -19.04 -48.70 4.53
C VAL A 7 -19.16 -47.24 4.99
N LEU A 8 -20.08 -46.94 5.91
CA LEU A 8 -20.22 -45.57 6.45
C LEU A 8 -19.03 -45.17 7.33
N LEU A 9 -18.42 -46.10 8.06
CA LEU A 9 -17.27 -45.81 8.92
C LEU A 9 -16.02 -45.39 8.12
N CYS A 10 -15.82 -45.96 6.92
CA CYS A 10 -14.69 -45.58 6.07
C CYS A 10 -14.90 -44.23 5.36
N ILE A 11 -16.14 -43.85 5.04
CA ILE A 11 -16.43 -42.54 4.43
C ILE A 11 -16.30 -41.42 5.46
N VAL A 12 -16.66 -41.67 6.73
CA VAL A 12 -16.48 -40.68 7.82
C VAL A 12 -14.98 -40.51 8.16
N ALA A 13 -14.16 -41.57 8.08
CA ALA A 13 -12.72 -41.46 8.33
C ALA A 13 -11.96 -40.67 7.26
N ALA A 14 -12.39 -40.68 6.00
CA ALA A 14 -11.78 -39.86 4.94
C ALA A 14 -12.14 -38.37 5.05
N ALA A 15 -13.28 -38.03 5.66
CA ALA A 15 -13.65 -36.65 5.98
C ALA A 15 -12.93 -36.13 7.25
N ALA A 16 -12.56 -37.02 8.17
CA ALA A 16 -11.89 -36.65 9.42
C ALA A 16 -10.42 -36.23 9.24
N VAL A 17 -9.75 -36.60 8.15
CA VAL A 17 -8.34 -36.20 7.88
C VAL A 17 -8.23 -34.78 7.27
N CYS A 18 -9.35 -34.07 7.08
CA CYS A 18 -9.35 -32.64 6.70
C CYS A 18 -10.05 -31.72 7.72
N ALA A 19 -10.43 -32.23 8.90
CA ALA A 19 -11.18 -31.47 9.90
C ALA A 19 -10.42 -31.18 11.21
N GLU A 20 -9.12 -31.48 11.29
CA GLU A 20 -8.28 -31.10 12.42
C GLU A 20 -7.25 -30.04 12.01
N LEU A 21 -7.73 -28.81 11.83
CA LEU A 21 -6.92 -27.58 11.97
C LEU A 21 -7.80 -26.33 12.24
N VAL A 22 -9.10 -26.50 12.49
CA VAL A 22 -10.00 -25.41 12.91
C VAL A 22 -9.91 -25.26 14.43
N GLY A 23 -8.74 -24.83 14.88
CA GLY A 23 -8.43 -24.54 16.27
C GLY A 23 -7.74 -23.19 16.37
N GLY A 24 -8.55 -22.12 16.50
CA GLY A 24 -8.16 -20.89 17.21
C GLY A 24 -6.99 -20.07 16.65
N VAL A 25 -6.87 -19.91 15.33
CA VAL A 25 -6.14 -18.74 14.81
C VAL A 25 -7.11 -17.57 14.90
N ALA A 26 -6.91 -16.67 15.88
CA ALA A 26 -7.65 -15.41 15.91
C ALA A 26 -7.54 -14.76 14.53
N ASP A 27 -8.70 -14.45 13.94
CA ASP A 27 -8.76 -13.85 12.61
C ASP A 27 -7.88 -12.58 12.58
N TYR A 28 -6.86 -12.61 11.74
CA TYR A 28 -5.88 -11.53 11.65
C TYR A 28 -6.54 -10.23 11.18
N GLU A 29 -7.69 -10.30 10.49
CA GLU A 29 -8.48 -9.12 10.14
C GLU A 29 -9.12 -8.50 11.38
N SER A 30 -9.81 -9.26 12.22
CA SER A 30 -10.33 -8.75 13.51
C SER A 30 -9.24 -8.11 14.38
N LEU A 31 -8.07 -8.75 14.49
CA LEU A 31 -6.93 -8.20 15.21
C LEU A 31 -6.39 -6.92 14.57
N TYR A 32 -6.35 -6.85 13.25
CA TYR A 32 -5.95 -5.66 12.51
C TYR A 32 -6.94 -4.51 12.71
N HIS A 33 -8.24 -4.76 12.63
CA HIS A 33 -9.27 -3.76 12.94
C HIS A 33 -9.15 -3.25 14.38
N SER A 34 -8.96 -4.14 15.35
CA SER A 34 -8.70 -3.74 16.74
C SER A 34 -7.45 -2.85 16.86
N ALA A 35 -6.38 -3.16 16.12
CA ALA A 35 -5.18 -2.32 16.11
C ALA A 35 -5.45 -0.93 15.54
N VAL A 36 -6.21 -0.84 14.44
CA VAL A 36 -6.59 0.44 13.82
C VAL A 36 -7.51 1.25 14.73
N GLU A 37 -8.49 0.62 15.38
CA GLU A 37 -9.37 1.28 16.36
C GLU A 37 -8.58 1.82 17.56
N SER A 38 -7.68 1.02 18.12
CA SER A 38 -6.79 1.46 19.20
C SER A 38 -5.85 2.59 18.76
N TYR A 39 -5.36 2.56 17.52
CA TYR A 39 -4.59 3.67 16.94
C TYR A 39 -5.43 4.95 16.86
N LEU A 40 -6.64 4.88 16.29
CA LEU A 40 -7.55 6.04 16.16
C LEU A 40 -8.01 6.58 17.52
N GLY A 41 -8.14 5.71 18.52
CA GLY A 41 -8.46 6.06 19.90
C GLY A 41 -7.27 6.53 20.76
N ALA A 42 -6.07 6.66 20.19
CA ALA A 42 -4.83 6.99 20.90
C ALA A 42 -4.49 6.01 22.06
N GLN A 43 -4.94 4.77 21.96
CA GLN A 43 -4.66 3.69 22.91
C GLN A 43 -3.40 2.93 22.48
N TRP A 44 -2.24 3.57 22.58
CA TRP A 44 -1.00 3.10 21.95
C TRP A 44 -0.53 1.72 22.45
N ALA A 45 -0.63 1.46 23.75
CA ALA A 45 -0.24 0.16 24.31
C ALA A 45 -1.10 -0.99 23.75
N GLN A 46 -2.42 -0.79 23.67
CA GLN A 46 -3.33 -1.77 23.09
C GLN A 46 -3.11 -1.90 21.58
N CYS A 47 -2.88 -0.79 20.88
CA CYS A 47 -2.54 -0.81 19.45
C CYS A 47 -1.30 -1.67 19.18
N VAL A 48 -0.23 -1.53 19.99
CA VAL A 48 0.99 -2.36 19.85
C VAL A 48 0.67 -3.84 20.01
N VAL A 49 -0.13 -4.21 21.02
CA VAL A 49 -0.53 -5.61 21.24
C VAL A 49 -1.33 -6.13 20.05
N SER A 50 -2.44 -5.45 19.69
CA SER A 50 -3.32 -5.88 18.61
C SER A 50 -2.59 -5.94 17.26
N ALA A 51 -1.72 -4.97 16.94
CA ALA A 51 -0.97 -4.97 15.69
C ALA A 51 0.05 -6.11 15.61
N LYS A 52 0.73 -6.44 16.71
CA LYS A 52 1.65 -7.58 16.77
C LYS A 52 0.91 -8.90 16.62
N ASP A 53 -0.22 -9.04 17.29
CA ASP A 53 -1.04 -10.23 17.21
C ASP A 53 -1.59 -10.42 15.79
N ALA A 54 -2.02 -9.34 15.14
CA ALA A 54 -2.47 -9.35 13.74
C ALA A 54 -1.34 -9.80 12.79
N LEU A 55 -0.13 -9.23 12.93
CA LEU A 55 1.05 -9.62 12.15
C LEU A 55 1.48 -11.08 12.40
N ALA A 56 1.44 -11.53 13.66
CA ALA A 56 1.78 -12.90 14.02
C ALA A 56 0.75 -13.89 13.46
N SER A 57 -0.53 -13.54 13.51
CA SER A 57 -1.62 -14.35 12.94
C SER A 57 -1.51 -14.43 11.41
N TYR A 58 -1.27 -13.30 10.73
CA TYR A 58 -1.03 -13.28 9.29
C TYR A 58 0.21 -14.09 8.88
N ARG A 59 1.29 -14.04 9.66
CA ARG A 59 2.49 -14.85 9.40
C ARG A 59 2.19 -16.35 9.48
N LYS A 60 1.40 -16.79 10.47
CA LYS A 60 0.95 -18.19 10.56
C LYS A 60 0.15 -18.59 9.33
N LEU A 61 -0.74 -17.73 8.83
CA LEU A 61 -1.47 -17.97 7.58
C LEU A 61 -0.50 -18.13 6.39
N VAL A 62 0.48 -17.22 6.25
CA VAL A 62 1.50 -17.31 5.20
C VAL A 62 2.28 -18.62 5.29
N ASP A 63 2.71 -19.01 6.49
CA ASP A 63 3.46 -20.25 6.72
C ASP A 63 2.63 -21.49 6.35
N VAL A 64 1.34 -21.52 6.71
CA VAL A 64 0.42 -22.59 6.31
C VAL A 64 0.29 -22.68 4.79
N VAL A 65 0.11 -21.54 4.11
CA VAL A 65 -0.02 -21.48 2.64
C VAL A 65 1.28 -21.91 1.96
N VAL A 66 2.43 -21.45 2.44
CA VAL A 66 3.76 -21.81 1.91
C VAL A 66 4.02 -23.30 2.10
N ASN A 67 3.79 -23.85 3.30
CA ASN A 67 3.97 -25.27 3.58
C ASN A 67 3.03 -26.14 2.75
N CYS A 68 1.79 -25.70 2.53
CA CYS A 68 0.88 -26.38 1.62
C CYS A 68 1.42 -26.39 0.18
N ARG A 69 1.93 -25.26 -0.31
CA ARG A 69 2.52 -25.17 -1.66
C ARG A 69 3.75 -26.05 -1.82
N ILE A 70 4.64 -26.09 -0.83
CA ILE A 70 5.81 -26.99 -0.81
C ILE A 70 5.35 -28.45 -0.90
N LYS A 71 4.35 -28.87 -0.11
CA LYS A 71 3.79 -30.23 -0.17
C LYS A 71 3.17 -30.54 -1.54
N CYS A 72 2.51 -29.58 -2.19
CA CYS A 72 1.99 -29.74 -3.55
C CYS A 72 3.09 -29.80 -4.61
N ASP A 73 4.26 -29.21 -4.37
CA ASP A 73 5.41 -29.26 -5.28
C ASP A 73 6.20 -30.58 -5.13
N ASP A 74 6.30 -31.09 -3.90
CA ASP A 74 6.95 -32.36 -3.58
C ASP A 74 6.11 -33.60 -3.98
N GLN A 75 4.84 -33.40 -4.38
CA GLN A 75 4.09 -34.37 -5.17
C GLN A 75 4.70 -34.47 -6.58
N ARG A 76 5.90 -35.06 -6.66
CA ARG A 76 6.61 -35.33 -7.91
C ARG A 76 5.74 -36.15 -8.83
N VAL A 77 5.33 -35.50 -9.91
CA VAL A 77 4.88 -36.18 -11.13
C VAL A 77 6.02 -37.05 -11.67
N GLY A 78 5.94 -38.36 -11.41
CA GLY A 78 6.68 -39.41 -12.12
C GLY A 78 8.16 -39.54 -11.78
N THR A 79 8.50 -40.31 -10.75
CA THR A 79 9.83 -40.96 -10.62
C THR A 79 9.83 -42.40 -11.12
N GLY A 80 8.72 -42.88 -11.70
CA GLY A 80 8.57 -44.22 -12.27
C GLY A 80 8.35 -44.22 -13.79
N PRO A 81 8.26 -45.41 -14.42
CA PRO A 81 8.15 -45.59 -15.88
C PRO A 81 6.87 -45.04 -16.53
N GLU A 82 6.04 -44.31 -15.79
CA GLU A 82 4.78 -43.66 -16.23
C GLU A 82 4.95 -42.54 -17.28
N ARG A 83 6.17 -42.30 -17.77
CA ARG A 83 6.43 -41.45 -18.95
C ARG A 83 5.91 -42.01 -20.27
N ALA A 84 5.30 -43.19 -20.28
CA ALA A 84 4.92 -43.87 -21.52
C ALA A 84 3.82 -43.17 -22.33
N THR A 85 3.05 -42.22 -21.76
CA THR A 85 2.00 -41.50 -22.51
C THR A 85 1.85 -40.02 -22.10
N VAL A 86 1.60 -39.17 -23.10
CA VAL A 86 1.32 -37.72 -22.95
C VAL A 86 0.18 -37.45 -21.95
N ASN A 87 -0.78 -38.37 -21.83
CA ASN A 87 -1.93 -38.24 -20.94
C ASN A 87 -1.57 -38.30 -19.45
N ALA A 88 -0.59 -39.11 -19.05
CA ALA A 88 -0.16 -39.22 -17.65
C ALA A 88 0.51 -37.93 -17.16
N PHE A 89 1.28 -37.27 -18.02
CA PHE A 89 1.89 -35.97 -17.75
C PHE A 89 0.84 -34.88 -17.49
N TYR A 90 -0.18 -34.78 -18.35
CA TYR A 90 -1.25 -33.79 -18.19
C TYR A 90 -2.13 -34.06 -16.96
N ALA A 91 -2.45 -35.33 -16.68
CA ALA A 91 -3.23 -35.71 -15.50
C ALA A 91 -2.54 -35.30 -14.19
N ALA A 92 -1.23 -35.53 -14.11
CA ALA A 92 -0.44 -35.19 -12.94
C ALA A 92 -0.25 -33.67 -12.78
N ARG A 93 -0.11 -32.91 -13.88
CA ARG A 93 -0.13 -31.43 -13.84
C ARG A 93 -1.48 -30.87 -13.42
N ALA A 94 -2.58 -31.48 -13.84
CA ALA A 94 -3.92 -31.11 -13.41
C ALA A 94 -4.15 -31.41 -11.92
N ALA A 95 -3.59 -32.49 -11.39
CA ALA A 95 -3.61 -32.83 -9.96
C ALA A 95 -2.80 -31.81 -9.13
N GLN A 96 -1.58 -31.47 -9.56
CA GLN A 96 -0.76 -30.43 -8.93
C GLN A 96 -1.46 -29.06 -8.91
N ALA A 97 -2.06 -28.65 -10.04
CA ALA A 97 -2.83 -27.40 -10.12
C ALA A 97 -4.08 -27.42 -9.23
N ARG A 98 -4.69 -28.58 -8.99
CA ARG A 98 -5.79 -28.73 -8.02
C ARG A 98 -5.30 -28.60 -6.58
N CYS A 99 -4.19 -29.24 -6.25
CA CYS A 99 -3.54 -29.13 -4.94
C CYS A 99 -3.20 -27.66 -4.61
N LEU A 100 -2.53 -26.96 -5.54
CA LEU A 100 -2.14 -25.56 -5.37
C LEU A 100 -3.34 -24.61 -5.20
N ARG A 101 -4.48 -24.90 -5.86
CA ARG A 101 -5.73 -24.16 -5.65
C ARG A 101 -6.28 -24.36 -4.25
N ASN A 102 -6.23 -25.57 -3.71
CA ASN A 102 -6.70 -25.85 -2.36
C ASN A 102 -5.82 -25.19 -1.28
N CYS A 103 -4.53 -24.94 -1.55
CA CYS A 103 -3.69 -24.12 -0.67
C CYS A 103 -4.13 -22.66 -0.57
N ALA A 104 -4.79 -22.13 -1.59
CA ALA A 104 -5.40 -20.80 -1.55
C ALA A 104 -6.77 -20.82 -0.81
N GLY A 105 -7.45 -21.98 -0.77
CA GLY A 105 -8.72 -22.17 -0.07
C GLY A 105 -8.62 -22.11 1.46
N VAL A 106 -7.43 -22.25 2.03
CA VAL A 106 -7.16 -21.98 3.46
C VAL A 106 -7.42 -20.50 3.84
N ARG A 107 -7.56 -19.60 2.85
CA ARG A 107 -7.79 -18.16 3.04
C ARG A 107 -9.26 -17.77 3.27
N GLN A 108 -10.24 -18.67 3.13
CA GLN A 108 -11.63 -18.26 2.92
C GLN A 108 -12.50 -17.99 4.16
N ASP A 109 -12.05 -18.26 5.38
CA ASP A 109 -12.87 -17.90 6.56
C ASP A 109 -12.40 -16.57 7.18
N GLY A 110 -12.82 -15.45 6.59
CA GLY A 110 -12.96 -14.19 7.33
C GLY A 110 -12.48 -12.92 6.64
N ALA A 111 -11.26 -12.90 6.11
CA ALA A 111 -10.57 -11.63 5.84
C ALA A 111 -10.96 -10.92 4.53
N SER A 112 -11.27 -9.63 4.59
CA SER A 112 -11.58 -8.80 3.41
C SER A 112 -10.40 -8.63 2.45
N ASP A 113 -10.71 -8.44 1.17
CA ASP A 113 -9.72 -8.12 0.14
C ASP A 113 -8.96 -6.82 0.40
N ALA A 114 -9.54 -5.89 1.17
CA ALA A 114 -8.88 -4.67 1.60
C ALA A 114 -7.78 -4.96 2.62
N THR A 115 -8.11 -5.69 3.68
CA THR A 115 -7.15 -6.13 4.70
C THR A 115 -6.02 -6.95 4.07
N LEU A 116 -6.32 -7.82 3.13
CA LEU A 116 -5.30 -8.59 2.41
C LEU A 116 -4.31 -7.71 1.62
N ARG A 117 -4.78 -6.61 1.02
CA ARG A 117 -3.91 -5.63 0.36
C ARG A 117 -3.03 -4.92 1.37
N ASP A 118 -3.61 -4.47 2.48
CA ASP A 118 -2.88 -3.77 3.55
C ASP A 118 -1.72 -4.61 4.08
N PHE A 119 -1.94 -5.90 4.34
CA PHE A 119 -0.86 -6.79 4.77
C PHE A 119 0.20 -7.02 3.70
N ARG A 120 -0.18 -7.08 2.41
CA ARG A 120 0.77 -7.19 1.28
C ARG A 120 1.62 -5.92 1.14
N ASP A 121 1.00 -4.76 1.34
CA ASP A 121 1.62 -3.43 1.24
C ASP A 121 2.30 -3.02 2.56
N ARG A 122 2.31 -3.92 3.55
CA ARG A 122 2.97 -3.78 4.86
C ARG A 122 2.39 -2.66 5.73
N VAL A 123 1.14 -2.28 5.50
CA VAL A 123 0.43 -1.24 6.24
C VAL A 123 0.37 -1.50 7.76
N PRO A 124 0.12 -2.74 8.24
CA PRO A 124 0.14 -3.02 9.67
C PRO A 124 1.49 -2.72 10.35
N TYR A 125 2.61 -2.76 9.60
CA TYR A 125 3.92 -2.37 10.15
C TYR A 125 4.02 -0.87 10.40
N TYR A 126 3.41 -0.04 9.55
CA TYR A 126 3.35 1.41 9.78
C TYR A 126 2.54 1.74 11.03
N TYR A 127 1.38 1.11 11.21
CA TYR A 127 0.59 1.25 12.45
C TYR A 127 1.36 0.78 13.68
N LEU A 128 1.99 -0.40 13.61
CA LEU A 128 2.79 -0.92 14.72
C LEU A 128 3.93 0.04 15.10
N GLN A 129 4.67 0.54 14.11
CA GLN A 129 5.80 1.45 14.34
C GLN A 129 5.32 2.78 14.92
N ARG A 130 4.22 3.35 14.39
CA ARG A 130 3.59 4.57 14.91
C ARG A 130 3.14 4.39 16.36
N CYS A 131 2.45 3.30 16.68
CA CYS A 131 1.99 3.00 18.03
C CYS A 131 3.15 2.75 19.01
N TYR A 132 4.24 2.15 18.56
CA TYR A 132 5.45 2.01 19.38
C TYR A 132 6.06 3.36 19.75
N PHE A 133 6.25 4.25 18.78
CA PHE A 133 6.84 5.56 19.06
C PHE A 133 5.92 6.42 19.92
N GLU A 134 4.61 6.44 19.66
CA GLU A 134 3.66 7.19 20.51
C GLU A 134 3.60 6.65 21.94
N CYS A 135 3.62 5.32 22.12
CA CYS A 135 3.69 4.73 23.45
C CYS A 135 4.96 5.16 24.19
N LYS A 136 6.09 5.25 23.48
CA LYS A 136 7.37 5.70 24.04
C LYS A 136 7.37 7.20 24.33
N GLU A 137 6.71 8.00 23.49
CA GLU A 137 6.61 9.45 23.67
C GLU A 137 5.92 9.81 24.99
N GLN A 138 4.99 8.96 25.46
CA GLN A 138 4.26 9.13 26.72
C GLN A 138 5.06 8.71 27.97
N CYS A 139 6.17 7.98 27.84
CA CYS A 139 6.92 7.49 29.01
C CYS A 139 7.39 8.60 29.97
N PRO A 140 7.95 9.75 29.51
CA PRO A 140 8.36 10.82 30.41
C PRO A 140 7.19 11.36 31.24
N ASP A 141 6.02 11.52 30.64
CA ASP A 141 4.82 11.96 31.34
C ASP A 141 4.29 10.90 32.31
N GLN A 142 4.24 9.63 31.90
CA GLN A 142 3.78 8.53 32.77
C GLN A 142 4.68 8.36 34.00
N LEU A 143 6.00 8.44 33.81
CA LEU A 143 6.99 8.35 34.89
C LEU A 143 7.01 9.59 35.79
N SER A 144 6.41 10.70 35.35
CA SER A 144 6.35 11.95 36.12
C SER A 144 5.35 11.90 37.29
N TYR A 145 4.53 10.85 37.39
CA TYR A 145 3.58 10.69 38.49
C TYR A 145 4.25 10.01 39.69
N LEU A 146 4.37 10.75 40.79
CA LEU A 146 4.84 10.24 42.09
C LEU A 146 3.73 10.44 43.12
N ASP A 147 3.38 9.37 43.84
CA ASP A 147 2.29 9.36 44.84
C ASP A 147 0.96 9.93 44.29
N GLY A 148 0.65 9.65 43.02
CA GLY A 148 -0.55 10.14 42.35
C GLY A 148 -0.49 11.60 41.88
N HIS A 149 0.62 12.30 42.10
CA HIS A 149 0.81 13.69 41.69
C HIS A 149 1.79 13.80 40.51
N ARG A 150 1.37 14.51 39.46
CA ARG A 150 2.25 14.82 38.31
C ARG A 150 3.35 15.80 38.74
N ARG A 151 4.60 15.50 38.40
CA ARG A 151 5.77 16.37 38.59
C ARG A 151 6.25 16.88 37.22
N PRO A 152 6.03 18.17 36.89
CA PRO A 152 6.50 18.69 35.61
C PRO A 152 8.03 18.60 35.51
N ASN A 153 8.55 18.42 34.31
CA ASN A 153 9.99 18.34 34.03
C ASN A 153 10.71 17.28 34.88
N PHE A 154 10.03 16.17 35.23
CA PHE A 154 10.55 15.17 36.16
C PHE A 154 11.97 14.70 35.82
N PHE A 155 12.22 14.35 34.55
CA PHE A 155 13.55 13.94 34.11
C PHE A 155 14.60 15.07 34.19
N ALA A 156 14.25 16.29 33.79
CA ALA A 156 15.15 17.43 33.93
C ALA A 156 15.43 17.76 35.41
N SER A 157 14.47 17.54 36.30
CA SER A 157 14.60 17.86 37.73
C SER A 157 15.78 17.16 38.41
N PHE A 158 16.16 15.96 37.96
CA PHE A 158 17.37 15.28 38.46
C PHE A 158 18.61 16.15 38.25
N TYR A 159 18.75 16.77 37.08
CA TYR A 159 19.86 17.68 36.76
C TYR A 159 19.77 18.98 37.55
N HIS A 160 18.57 19.46 37.84
CA HIS A 160 18.36 20.62 38.73
C HIS A 160 18.90 20.36 40.16
N TYR A 161 18.65 19.17 40.72
CA TYR A 161 19.21 18.81 42.04
C TYR A 161 20.70 18.47 41.98
N LEU A 162 21.15 17.79 40.92
CA LEU A 162 22.54 17.42 40.74
C LEU A 162 23.45 18.64 40.62
N GLN A 163 23.04 19.67 39.85
CA GLN A 163 23.87 20.87 39.70
C GLN A 163 24.13 21.56 41.05
N PHE A 164 23.09 21.72 41.88
CA PHE A 164 23.26 22.30 43.22
C PHE A 164 24.12 21.41 44.11
N SER A 165 23.89 20.11 44.08
CA SER A 165 24.65 19.16 44.89
C SER A 165 26.14 19.14 44.53
N TYR A 166 26.47 19.18 43.23
CA TYR A 166 27.85 19.25 42.77
C TYR A 166 28.52 20.56 43.15
N TYR A 167 27.79 21.68 43.04
CA TYR A 167 28.28 22.97 43.49
C TYR A 167 28.62 22.98 44.99
N GLN A 168 27.72 22.46 45.85
CA GLN A 168 27.96 22.37 47.30
C GLN A 168 29.17 21.48 47.65
N LEU A 169 29.51 20.53 46.79
CA LEU A 169 30.68 19.66 46.92
C LEU A 169 31.95 20.21 46.25
N GLY A 170 31.91 21.43 45.70
CA GLY A 170 33.01 22.06 44.97
C GLY A 170 33.35 21.41 43.62
N LYS A 171 32.48 20.54 43.09
CA LYS A 171 32.66 19.84 41.81
C LYS A 171 32.11 20.68 40.66
N LEU A 172 32.76 21.82 40.40
CA LEU A 172 32.27 22.83 39.45
C LEU A 172 32.07 22.29 38.02
N GLU A 173 32.98 21.47 37.50
CA GLU A 173 32.83 20.84 36.17
C GLU A 173 31.50 20.07 36.08
N LYS A 174 31.21 19.21 37.06
CA LYS A 174 29.97 18.42 37.08
C LYS A 174 28.72 19.26 37.30
N ALA A 175 28.85 20.38 38.02
CA ALA A 175 27.77 21.34 38.19
C ALA A 175 27.42 21.99 36.84
N CYS A 176 28.43 22.43 36.08
CA CYS A 176 28.26 23.00 34.74
C CYS A 176 27.65 21.98 33.77
N GLU A 177 28.12 20.73 33.78
CA GLU A 177 27.56 19.66 32.95
C GLU A 177 26.09 19.39 33.26
N ALA A 178 25.72 19.36 34.55
CA ALA A 178 24.33 19.16 34.98
C ALA A 178 23.44 20.36 34.62
N THR A 179 23.94 21.59 34.75
CA THR A 179 23.24 22.80 34.30
C THR A 179 22.96 22.77 32.80
N GLN A 180 23.96 22.46 31.98
CA GLN A 180 23.78 22.37 30.53
C GLN A 180 22.85 21.21 30.13
N SER A 181 22.92 20.09 30.84
CA SER A 181 22.00 18.96 30.68
C SER A 181 20.54 19.34 30.97
N TYR A 182 20.30 20.14 32.01
CA TYR A 182 18.97 20.66 32.32
C TYR A 182 18.45 21.56 31.20
N LEU A 183 19.25 22.54 30.77
CA LEU A 183 18.85 23.53 29.75
C LEU A 183 18.64 22.88 28.38
N LEU A 184 19.33 21.78 28.07
CA LEU A 184 19.05 21.02 26.86
C LEU A 184 17.66 20.37 26.87
N LEU A 185 17.13 20.04 28.06
CA LEU A 185 15.79 19.47 28.25
C LEU A 185 14.70 20.54 28.44
N VAL A 186 15.05 21.67 29.06
CA VAL A 186 14.14 22.79 29.38
C VAL A 186 14.85 24.11 29.05
N PRO A 187 14.85 24.54 27.79
CA PRO A 187 15.65 25.68 27.32
C PRO A 187 15.16 27.05 27.81
N ASP A 188 13.90 27.15 28.23
CA ASP A 188 13.26 28.42 28.59
C ASP A 188 13.22 28.68 30.11
N ASP A 189 13.94 27.89 30.91
CA ASP A 189 13.95 28.04 32.38
C ASP A 189 14.88 29.17 32.84
N SER A 190 14.28 30.27 33.33
CA SER A 190 15.01 31.47 33.76
C SER A 190 15.95 31.23 34.93
N ASP A 191 15.55 30.36 35.87
CA ASP A 191 16.32 30.12 37.10
C ASP A 191 17.59 29.32 36.77
N MET A 192 17.49 28.35 35.86
CA MET A 192 18.65 27.61 35.41
C MET A 192 19.62 28.45 34.57
N TRP A 193 19.11 29.36 33.73
CA TRP A 193 19.96 30.33 33.03
C TRP A 193 20.71 31.26 33.99
N TYR A 194 20.05 31.71 35.07
CA TYR A 194 20.70 32.46 36.13
C TYR A 194 21.81 31.63 36.81
N ASN A 195 21.53 30.37 37.14
CA ASN A 195 22.52 29.47 37.75
C ASN A 195 23.72 29.22 36.81
N GLN A 196 23.48 29.04 35.51
CA GLN A 196 24.53 28.94 34.50
C GLN A 196 25.43 30.18 34.49
N ALA A 197 24.82 31.37 34.44
CA ALA A 197 25.53 32.63 34.45
C ALA A 197 26.34 32.81 35.75
N PHE A 198 25.78 32.41 36.89
CA PHE A 198 26.48 32.41 38.16
C PHE A 198 27.71 31.49 38.14
N TYR A 199 27.58 30.24 37.68
CA TYR A 199 28.72 29.31 37.59
C TYR A 199 29.81 29.77 36.63
N ALA A 200 29.43 30.39 35.52
CA ALA A 200 30.38 30.93 34.53
C ALA A 200 31.23 32.08 35.10
N GLN A 201 30.73 32.80 36.11
CA GLN A 201 31.46 33.90 36.75
C GLN A 201 32.45 33.45 37.83
N LEU A 202 32.42 32.18 38.24
CA LEU A 202 33.33 31.67 39.28
C LEU A 202 34.76 31.56 38.73
N PRO A 203 35.79 32.06 39.46
CA PRO A 203 37.17 32.10 38.95
C PRO A 203 37.78 30.73 38.58
N ALA A 204 37.27 29.64 39.17
CA ALA A 204 37.74 28.29 38.93
C ALA A 204 37.00 27.55 37.81
N THR A 205 35.97 28.15 37.22
CA THR A 205 35.16 27.57 36.15
C THR A 205 35.84 27.75 34.79
N GLN A 206 35.69 26.76 33.91
CA GLN A 206 36.16 26.82 32.53
C GLN A 206 34.99 26.73 31.56
N ASP A 207 35.02 27.51 30.48
CA ASP A 207 33.95 27.53 29.47
C ASP A 207 33.70 26.13 28.85
N ALA A 208 34.75 25.31 28.72
CA ALA A 208 34.67 23.96 28.18
C ALA A 208 33.85 22.97 29.03
N TRP A 209 33.51 23.34 30.27
CA TRP A 209 32.68 22.51 31.17
C TRP A 209 31.17 22.65 30.90
N PHE A 210 30.74 23.68 30.16
CA PHE A 210 29.34 23.87 29.78
C PHE A 210 28.97 23.01 28.56
N LYS A 211 28.93 21.71 28.79
CA LYS A 211 28.48 20.70 27.82
C LYS A 211 27.46 19.81 28.48
N ALA A 212 26.43 19.39 27.75
CA ALA A 212 25.46 18.46 28.30
C ALA A 212 26.15 17.10 28.50
N ARG A 213 25.63 16.32 29.43
CA ARG A 213 26.10 14.96 29.61
C ARG A 213 25.68 14.11 28.43
N GLN A 214 26.55 13.17 28.07
CA GLN A 214 26.36 12.31 26.91
C GLN A 214 25.00 11.59 26.93
N GLU A 215 24.57 11.09 28.10
CA GLU A 215 23.27 10.40 28.20
C GLU A 215 22.06 11.31 27.88
N VAL A 216 22.18 12.62 28.10
CA VAL A 216 21.13 13.60 27.79
C VAL A 216 21.16 13.99 26.33
N GLU A 217 22.34 14.20 25.77
CA GLU A 217 22.51 14.44 24.33
C GLU A 217 21.97 13.26 23.51
N GLU A 218 22.32 12.03 23.91
CA GLU A 218 21.79 10.81 23.28
C GLU A 218 20.27 10.69 23.44
N TYR A 219 19.73 11.07 24.60
CA TYR A 219 18.28 11.07 24.83
C TYR A 219 17.56 12.05 23.89
N VAL A 220 18.04 13.30 23.79
CA VAL A 220 17.43 14.35 22.97
C VAL A 220 17.58 14.03 21.48
N ARG A 221 18.78 13.66 21.01
CA ARG A 221 19.00 13.26 19.63
C ARG A 221 18.09 12.10 19.22
N ARG A 222 17.99 11.07 20.06
CA ARG A 222 17.09 9.94 19.81
C ARG A 222 15.64 10.40 19.72
N ARG A 223 15.18 11.30 20.61
CA ARG A 223 13.82 11.85 20.58
C ARG A 223 13.53 12.60 19.29
N GLU A 224 14.48 13.42 18.82
CA GLU A 224 14.36 14.15 17.54
C GLU A 224 14.25 13.18 16.36
N GLU A 225 15.15 12.18 16.28
CA GLU A 225 15.12 11.13 15.25
C GLU A 225 13.80 10.34 15.26
N GLU A 226 13.29 10.02 16.45
CA GLU A 226 12.00 9.33 16.62
C GLU A 226 10.82 10.18 16.15
N GLN A 227 10.84 11.48 16.43
CA GLN A 227 9.83 12.43 15.95
C GLN A 227 9.87 12.63 14.42
N GLU A 228 11.06 12.67 13.82
CA GLU A 228 11.20 12.69 12.37
C GLU A 228 10.67 11.40 11.72
N THR A 229 10.99 10.26 12.33
CA THR A 229 10.50 8.96 11.89
C THR A 229 8.97 8.88 11.99
N ILE A 230 8.39 9.39 13.08
CA ILE A 230 6.94 9.54 13.25
C ILE A 230 6.35 10.31 12.07
N LYS A 231 6.86 11.50 11.75
CA LYS A 231 6.35 12.34 10.67
C LYS A 231 6.42 11.62 9.32
N ALA A 232 7.49 10.87 9.07
CA ALA A 232 7.64 10.07 7.86
C ALA A 232 6.60 8.94 7.79
N ILE A 233 6.33 8.25 8.90
CA ILE A 233 5.30 7.21 8.98
C ILE A 233 3.91 7.82 8.79
N GLU A 234 3.62 8.97 9.38
CA GLU A 234 2.34 9.68 9.19
C GLU A 234 2.11 10.08 7.74
N LEU A 235 3.17 10.49 7.03
CA LEU A 235 3.07 10.74 5.60
C LEU A 235 2.71 9.46 4.84
N GLN A 236 3.36 8.33 5.17
CA GLN A 236 3.05 7.02 4.57
C GLN A 236 1.64 6.56 4.89
N LEU A 237 1.21 6.60 6.16
CA LEU A 237 -0.16 6.31 6.58
C LEU A 237 -1.15 7.28 5.94
N GLY A 238 -0.81 8.56 5.78
CA GLY A 238 -1.64 9.53 5.07
C GLY A 238 -1.79 9.21 3.58
N THR A 239 -0.77 8.62 2.94
CA THR A 239 -0.83 8.19 1.53
C THR A 239 -1.54 6.84 1.35
N VAL A 240 -1.48 5.96 2.35
CA VAL A 240 -2.00 4.58 2.31
C VAL A 240 -3.42 4.50 2.88
N VAL A 241 -3.69 5.23 3.96
CA VAL A 241 -4.94 5.35 4.72
C VAL A 241 -5.64 6.67 4.37
N ALA A 242 -5.33 7.29 3.23
CA ALA A 242 -6.24 8.26 2.64
C ALA A 242 -7.57 7.54 2.39
N LYS A 243 -8.46 7.55 3.39
CA LYS A 243 -9.88 7.39 3.18
C LYS A 243 -10.24 8.39 2.09
N PRO A 244 -11.01 7.97 1.07
CA PRO A 244 -11.63 8.93 0.19
C PRO A 244 -12.35 9.92 1.10
N GLN A 245 -11.86 11.15 1.11
CA GLN A 245 -12.73 12.26 1.46
C GLN A 245 -13.87 12.12 0.46
N VAL A 246 -15.02 11.62 0.91
CA VAL A 246 -16.26 12.16 0.41
C VAL A 246 -16.14 13.64 0.73
N ARG A 247 -15.55 14.38 -0.22
CA ARG A 247 -15.90 15.77 -0.37
C ARG A 247 -17.42 15.69 -0.47
N GLU A 248 -18.11 16.09 0.59
CA GLU A 248 -19.31 16.86 0.35
C GLU A 248 -18.89 17.87 -0.71
N SER A 249 -19.37 17.62 -1.92
CA SER A 249 -19.24 18.49 -3.05
C SER A 249 -19.96 19.76 -2.63
N SER A 250 -19.24 20.60 -1.89
CA SER A 250 -19.33 22.02 -2.08
C SER A 250 -19.12 22.20 -3.57
N ALA A 251 -20.24 22.44 -4.24
CA ALA A 251 -20.38 22.67 -5.65
C ALA A 251 -19.42 23.79 -6.04
N LYS A 252 -18.18 23.42 -6.36
CA LYS A 252 -17.33 24.14 -7.27
C LYS A 252 -17.27 23.30 -8.53
N ASP A 253 -18.38 23.40 -9.24
CA ASP A 253 -18.42 23.55 -10.70
C ASP A 253 -17.11 23.22 -11.43
N SER A 254 -16.82 21.93 -11.56
CA SER A 254 -16.15 21.42 -12.76
C SER A 254 -17.23 20.71 -13.57
N SER A 255 -18.17 21.50 -14.09
CA SER A 255 -19.11 21.08 -15.13
C SER A 255 -18.31 20.68 -16.38
N PHE A 256 -17.74 19.47 -16.36
CA PHE A 256 -17.33 18.81 -17.57
C PHE A 256 -18.60 18.60 -18.39
N ASN A 257 -18.78 19.44 -19.40
CA ASN A 257 -19.93 19.40 -20.26
C ASN A 257 -19.86 18.14 -21.13
N THR A 258 -20.56 17.10 -20.70
CA THR A 258 -20.68 15.81 -21.41
C THR A 258 -21.25 15.97 -22.82
N SER A 259 -21.86 17.11 -23.16
CA SER A 259 -22.36 17.41 -24.51
C SER A 259 -21.25 17.50 -25.57
N ARG A 260 -19.98 17.62 -25.17
CA ARG A 260 -18.83 17.55 -26.10
C ARG A 260 -18.38 16.12 -26.40
N VAL A 261 -18.84 15.14 -25.61
CA VAL A 261 -18.47 13.74 -25.79
C VAL A 261 -19.40 13.10 -26.81
N THR A 262 -18.83 12.52 -27.86
CA THR A 262 -19.59 11.85 -28.93
C THR A 262 -19.27 10.36 -28.91
N VAL A 263 -20.30 9.51 -28.91
CA VAL A 263 -20.13 8.06 -29.06
C VAL A 263 -19.88 7.75 -30.53
N ILE A 264 -18.72 7.14 -30.82
CA ILE A 264 -18.29 6.73 -32.16
C ILE A 264 -18.73 5.31 -32.46
N GLN A 265 -18.70 4.42 -31.47
CA GLN A 265 -19.25 3.07 -31.56
C GLN A 265 -19.90 2.70 -30.24
N ASP A 266 -21.16 2.28 -30.30
CA ASP A 266 -21.94 1.84 -29.15
C ASP A 266 -21.81 0.33 -28.91
N GLU A 267 -22.46 -0.16 -27.86
CA GLU A 267 -22.50 -1.56 -27.46
C GLU A 267 -22.96 -2.48 -28.59
N LYS A 268 -23.91 -2.00 -29.39
CA LYS A 268 -24.48 -2.75 -30.51
C LYS A 268 -23.49 -2.88 -31.65
N ALA A 269 -22.78 -1.81 -31.99
CA ALA A 269 -21.75 -1.82 -33.02
C ALA A 269 -20.54 -2.70 -32.62
N LEU A 270 -20.28 -2.85 -31.32
CA LEU A 270 -19.14 -3.58 -30.78
C LEU A 270 -19.46 -5.00 -30.31
N ASN A 271 -20.68 -5.49 -30.55
CA ASN A 271 -21.14 -6.84 -30.16
C ASN A 271 -20.83 -7.16 -28.69
N GLY A 272 -21.14 -6.24 -27.78
CA GLY A 272 -20.90 -6.43 -26.36
C GLY A 272 -21.13 -5.16 -25.55
N THR A 273 -20.66 -5.16 -24.32
CA THR A 273 -20.82 -4.07 -23.34
C THR A 273 -19.73 -2.99 -23.46
N ARG A 274 -19.29 -2.73 -24.69
CA ARG A 274 -18.14 -1.88 -25.02
C ARG A 274 -18.61 -0.60 -25.70
N VAL A 275 -17.95 0.50 -25.41
CA VAL A 275 -18.25 1.80 -26.05
C VAL A 275 -16.95 2.49 -26.45
N VAL A 276 -16.98 3.13 -27.62
CA VAL A 276 -15.95 4.06 -28.08
C VAL A 276 -16.55 5.45 -28.14
N ALA A 277 -15.91 6.42 -27.48
CA ALA A 277 -16.35 7.81 -27.48
C ALA A 277 -15.18 8.76 -27.78
N GLU A 278 -15.41 10.03 -28.06
CA GLU A 278 -14.36 11.02 -28.24
C GLU A 278 -14.77 12.37 -27.67
N GLY A 279 -13.83 13.31 -27.52
CA GLY A 279 -14.14 14.68 -27.07
C GLY A 279 -13.91 14.95 -25.58
N PHE A 280 -13.14 14.10 -24.89
CA PHE A 280 -12.77 14.30 -23.48
C PHE A 280 -11.65 15.34 -23.27
N LEU A 281 -10.84 15.57 -24.32
CA LEU A 281 -9.71 16.49 -24.34
C LEU A 281 -9.81 17.39 -25.56
N THR A 282 -9.47 18.66 -25.37
CA THR A 282 -9.18 19.60 -26.45
C THR A 282 -7.83 19.29 -27.11
N GLU A 283 -7.56 19.90 -28.26
CA GLU A 283 -6.30 19.72 -28.98
C GLU A 283 -5.09 20.23 -28.19
N ASP A 284 -5.26 21.35 -27.49
CA ASP A 284 -4.23 21.94 -26.62
C ASP A 284 -3.96 21.05 -25.41
N GLU A 285 -5.01 20.53 -24.77
CA GLU A 285 -4.88 19.58 -23.65
C GLU A 285 -4.19 18.28 -24.08
N CYS A 286 -4.55 17.74 -25.25
CA CYS A 286 -3.89 16.57 -25.81
C CYS A 286 -2.38 16.83 -26.04
N THR A 287 -2.05 18.00 -26.60
CA THR A 287 -0.65 18.43 -26.80
C THR A 287 0.09 18.58 -25.48
N GLY A 288 -0.57 19.11 -24.45
CA GLY A 288 -0.02 19.24 -23.10
C GLY A 288 0.34 17.88 -22.47
N LEU A 289 -0.53 16.87 -22.61
CA LEU A 289 -0.25 15.51 -22.15
C LEU A 289 0.82 14.80 -22.98
N LEU A 290 0.90 15.04 -24.28
CA LEU A 290 1.99 14.51 -25.11
C LEU A 290 3.34 15.09 -24.68
N SER A 291 3.42 16.40 -24.43
CA SER A 291 4.63 17.05 -23.91
C SER A 291 5.04 16.50 -22.54
N LEU A 292 4.07 16.22 -21.67
CA LEU A 292 4.30 15.57 -20.37
C LEU A 292 4.94 14.19 -20.55
N ALA A 293 4.41 13.38 -21.48
CA ALA A 293 4.96 12.06 -21.78
C ALA A 293 6.38 12.16 -22.35
N ASP A 294 6.64 13.06 -23.31
CA ASP A 294 7.97 13.22 -23.91
C ASP A 294 9.03 13.65 -22.89
N THR A 295 8.64 14.45 -21.89
CA THR A 295 9.57 14.97 -20.88
C THR A 295 9.88 13.94 -19.78
N ALA A 296 8.87 13.16 -19.37
CA ALA A 296 8.92 12.47 -18.09
C ALA A 296 8.62 10.96 -18.15
N ALA A 297 8.23 10.44 -19.32
CA ALA A 297 8.00 9.02 -19.50
C ALA A 297 9.31 8.23 -19.38
N LEU A 298 9.20 7.06 -18.76
CA LEU A 298 10.29 6.10 -18.66
C LEU A 298 10.01 4.90 -19.55
N THR A 299 11.06 4.41 -20.20
CA THR A 299 11.01 3.16 -20.94
C THR A 299 10.66 2.01 -20.00
N GLY A 300 9.62 1.25 -20.32
CA GLY A 300 9.15 0.12 -19.52
C GLY A 300 8.55 0.50 -18.15
N ASP A 301 8.10 1.75 -17.96
CA ASP A 301 7.39 2.18 -16.75
C ASP A 301 6.18 1.26 -16.50
N GLY A 302 6.03 0.74 -15.28
CA GLY A 302 5.00 -0.26 -14.96
C GLY A 302 5.24 -1.69 -15.46
N TYR A 303 6.41 -1.98 -16.07
CA TYR A 303 6.78 -3.30 -16.59
C TYR A 303 8.24 -3.70 -16.26
N ASP A 304 8.72 -3.33 -15.07
CA ASP A 304 10.09 -3.65 -14.60
C ASP A 304 11.21 -3.22 -15.57
N GLY A 305 11.00 -2.09 -16.27
CA GLY A 305 11.97 -1.57 -17.24
C GLY A 305 11.99 -2.31 -18.58
N LYS A 306 11.07 -3.25 -18.82
CA LYS A 306 10.97 -3.97 -20.09
C LYS A 306 10.46 -3.02 -21.19
N GLN A 307 11.34 -2.65 -22.12
CA GLN A 307 11.04 -1.75 -23.24
C GLN A 307 9.95 -2.27 -24.18
N SER A 308 9.82 -3.59 -24.33
CA SER A 308 8.87 -4.23 -25.25
C SER A 308 8.01 -5.25 -24.51
N PRO A 309 7.09 -4.81 -23.62
CA PRO A 309 6.37 -5.72 -22.74
C PRO A 309 5.36 -6.59 -23.48
N HIS A 310 4.71 -6.03 -24.50
CA HIS A 310 3.57 -6.64 -25.20
C HIS A 310 3.92 -7.17 -26.60
N SER A 311 4.75 -6.45 -27.34
CA SER A 311 5.27 -6.87 -28.65
C SER A 311 6.72 -6.46 -28.80
N LYS A 312 7.53 -7.34 -29.40
CA LYS A 312 8.95 -7.09 -29.73
C LYS A 312 9.15 -6.08 -30.86
N PHE A 313 8.07 -5.63 -31.50
CA PHE A 313 8.12 -4.66 -32.61
C PHE A 313 7.75 -3.25 -32.17
N GLU A 314 7.49 -3.05 -30.88
CA GLU A 314 7.10 -1.78 -30.31
C GLU A 314 7.89 -1.48 -29.04
N THR A 315 8.16 -0.21 -28.80
CA THR A 315 8.69 0.30 -27.55
C THR A 315 7.56 0.88 -26.71
N PHE A 316 7.66 0.68 -25.41
CA PHE A 316 6.72 1.15 -24.41
C PHE A 316 7.43 2.16 -23.50
N GLU A 317 6.86 3.35 -23.42
CA GLU A 317 7.24 4.40 -22.48
C GLU A 317 5.99 4.78 -21.71
N GLY A 318 6.13 5.07 -20.42
CA GLY A 318 4.98 5.38 -19.59
C GLY A 318 5.31 6.29 -18.44
N ILE A 319 4.27 6.88 -17.87
CA ILE A 319 4.35 7.66 -16.65
C ILE A 319 3.14 7.43 -15.76
N THR A 320 3.37 6.83 -14.60
CA THR A 320 2.34 6.62 -13.57
C THR A 320 1.93 7.93 -12.85
N ALA A 321 0.71 7.96 -12.32
CA ALA A 321 0.22 9.06 -11.49
C ALA A 321 1.17 9.42 -10.33
N GLY A 322 1.73 8.40 -9.66
CA GLY A 322 2.69 8.60 -8.57
C GLY A 322 3.99 9.25 -9.04
N ARG A 323 4.48 8.89 -10.23
CA ARG A 323 5.67 9.51 -10.84
C ARG A 323 5.40 10.96 -11.24
N ILE A 324 4.24 11.27 -11.82
CA ILE A 324 3.83 12.66 -12.12
C ILE A 324 3.83 13.49 -10.84
N ALA A 325 3.22 12.99 -9.77
CA ALA A 325 3.16 13.68 -8.48
C ALA A 325 4.57 13.95 -7.91
N LEU A 326 5.47 12.97 -7.97
CA LEU A 326 6.85 13.10 -7.51
C LEU A 326 7.62 14.16 -8.31
N LEU A 327 7.55 14.10 -9.65
CA LEU A 327 8.27 15.03 -10.52
C LEU A 327 7.72 16.46 -10.44
N THR A 328 6.40 16.60 -10.21
CA THR A 328 5.77 17.89 -9.94
C THR A 328 6.24 18.48 -8.62
N ARG A 329 6.31 17.67 -7.55
CA ARG A 329 6.84 18.09 -6.23
C ARG A 329 8.28 18.59 -6.32
N ASN A 330 9.09 17.98 -7.19
CA ASN A 330 10.49 18.36 -7.40
C ASN A 330 10.66 19.54 -8.37
N GLY A 331 9.57 20.13 -8.86
CA GLY A 331 9.61 21.24 -9.82
C GLY A 331 10.07 20.85 -11.23
N GLN A 332 10.06 19.56 -11.56
CA GLN A 332 10.51 19.04 -12.86
C GLN A 332 9.37 18.93 -13.89
N ILE A 333 8.12 18.94 -13.43
CA ILE A 333 6.91 18.95 -14.26
C ILE A 333 6.03 20.12 -13.82
N ASP A 334 5.42 20.81 -14.79
CA ASP A 334 4.50 21.90 -14.48
C ASP A 334 3.23 21.38 -13.80
N LYS A 335 2.78 22.11 -12.78
CA LYS A 335 1.61 21.73 -11.98
C LYS A 335 0.35 21.60 -12.85
N HIS A 336 0.18 22.43 -13.88
CA HIS A 336 -0.99 22.35 -14.74
C HIS A 336 -0.99 21.09 -15.61
N GLN A 337 0.18 20.59 -16.02
CA GLN A 337 0.29 19.32 -16.75
C GLN A 337 -0.11 18.12 -15.86
N ALA A 338 0.26 18.16 -14.58
CA ALA A 338 -0.13 17.14 -13.60
C ALA A 338 -1.64 17.18 -13.29
N GLU A 339 -2.20 18.38 -13.12
CA GLU A 339 -3.63 18.59 -12.94
C GLU A 339 -4.42 18.09 -14.15
N LEU A 340 -3.97 18.43 -15.37
CA LEU A 340 -4.60 18.00 -16.60
C LEU A 340 -4.68 16.46 -16.72
N PHE A 341 -3.63 15.74 -16.32
CA PHE A 341 -3.64 14.27 -16.34
C PHE A 341 -4.69 13.67 -15.40
N ILE A 342 -4.84 14.24 -14.19
CA ILE A 342 -5.85 13.80 -13.22
C ILE A 342 -7.25 14.17 -13.68
N GLU A 343 -7.45 15.42 -14.15
CA GLU A 343 -8.73 15.88 -14.66
C GLU A 343 -9.21 15.07 -15.87
N ALA A 344 -8.32 14.76 -16.81
CA ALA A 344 -8.62 13.91 -17.96
C ALA A 344 -9.17 12.54 -17.51
N SER A 345 -8.59 11.97 -16.47
CA SER A 345 -8.99 10.68 -15.90
C SER A 345 -10.35 10.78 -15.20
N GLU A 346 -10.58 11.84 -14.43
CA GLU A 346 -11.85 12.09 -13.74
C GLU A 346 -13.02 12.35 -14.70
N ARG A 347 -12.80 13.12 -15.77
CA ARG A 347 -13.80 13.37 -16.83
C ARG A 347 -14.32 12.05 -17.42
N VAL A 348 -13.41 11.10 -17.62
CA VAL A 348 -13.76 9.75 -18.07
C VAL A 348 -14.55 8.98 -17.04
N ARG A 349 -14.11 8.96 -15.78
CA ARG A 349 -14.83 8.25 -14.72
C ARG A 349 -16.27 8.72 -14.62
N MET A 350 -16.46 10.04 -14.59
CA MET A 350 -17.77 10.67 -14.56
C MET A 350 -18.63 10.27 -15.77
N TYR A 351 -18.03 10.25 -16.97
CA TYR A 351 -18.74 9.83 -18.17
C TYR A 351 -19.11 8.35 -18.14
N VAL A 352 -18.22 7.46 -17.70
CA VAL A 352 -18.48 6.02 -17.59
C VAL A 352 -19.60 5.75 -16.59
N GLU A 353 -19.57 6.39 -15.42
CA GLU A 353 -20.65 6.29 -14.42
C GLU A 353 -21.99 6.76 -15.00
N SER A 354 -21.99 7.88 -15.71
CA SER A 354 -23.19 8.43 -16.32
C SER A 354 -23.70 7.58 -17.49
N TYR A 355 -22.81 7.11 -18.37
CA TYR A 355 -23.16 6.38 -19.58
C TYR A 355 -23.74 5.00 -19.25
N PHE A 356 -23.13 4.28 -18.32
CA PHE A 356 -23.61 2.98 -17.86
C PHE A 356 -24.64 3.07 -16.73
N ASN A 357 -25.03 4.29 -16.33
CA ASN A 357 -26.00 4.55 -15.26
C ASN A 357 -25.67 3.78 -13.97
N LEU A 358 -24.44 3.93 -13.50
CA LEU A 358 -23.94 3.21 -12.33
C LEU A 358 -24.48 3.84 -11.04
N ASN A 359 -25.03 3.01 -10.16
CA ASN A 359 -25.48 3.43 -8.84
C ASN A 359 -24.34 3.53 -7.80
N ALA A 360 -23.10 3.26 -8.22
CA ALA A 360 -21.92 3.24 -7.36
C ALA A 360 -20.81 4.09 -7.99
N HIS A 361 -20.09 4.82 -7.14
CA HIS A 361 -18.90 5.56 -7.54
C HIS A 361 -17.75 4.60 -7.87
N LEU A 362 -17.11 4.81 -9.00
CA LEU A 362 -15.95 4.06 -9.46
C LEU A 362 -14.67 4.64 -8.84
N TYR A 363 -13.74 3.76 -8.46
CA TYR A 363 -12.44 4.16 -7.96
C TYR A 363 -11.35 3.75 -8.95
N PHE A 364 -10.34 4.61 -9.13
CA PHE A 364 -9.18 4.25 -9.95
C PHE A 364 -8.32 3.22 -9.22
N SER A 365 -8.27 2.00 -9.74
CA SER A 365 -7.25 1.03 -9.31
C SER A 365 -5.86 1.43 -9.79
N TYR A 366 -5.75 2.13 -10.92
CA TYR A 366 -4.50 2.52 -11.55
C TYR A 366 -4.76 3.47 -12.74
N THR A 367 -3.91 4.49 -12.91
CA THR A 367 -3.94 5.41 -14.07
C THR A 367 -2.52 5.56 -14.62
N HIS A 368 -2.39 5.47 -15.95
CA HIS A 368 -1.10 5.44 -16.63
C HIS A 368 -1.18 6.17 -17.97
N LEU A 369 -0.35 7.18 -18.14
CA LEU A 369 -0.14 7.80 -19.44
C LEU A 369 0.94 7.01 -20.18
N VAL A 370 0.61 6.49 -21.36
CA VAL A 370 1.44 5.52 -22.08
C VAL A 370 1.71 5.99 -23.49
N CYS A 371 2.97 5.94 -23.90
CA CYS A 371 3.43 6.11 -25.27
C CYS A 371 3.93 4.78 -25.82
N ARG A 372 3.42 4.41 -27.00
CA ARG A 372 3.85 3.21 -27.72
C ARG A 372 4.33 3.63 -29.10
N LYS A 373 5.56 3.26 -29.44
CA LYS A 373 6.19 3.62 -30.73
C LYS A 373 6.60 2.35 -31.46
N ALA A 374 6.40 2.30 -32.77
CA ALA A 374 6.91 1.20 -33.59
C ALA A 374 8.44 1.27 -33.65
N MET A 375 9.12 0.12 -33.56
CA MET A 375 10.58 0.08 -33.66
C MET A 375 11.05 0.36 -35.09
N SER A 376 12.01 1.27 -35.23
CA SER A 376 12.65 1.61 -36.50
C SER A 376 13.36 0.36 -37.08
N GLY A 377 13.03 -0.02 -38.33
CA GLY A 377 13.63 -1.19 -39.01
C GLY A 377 12.84 -2.50 -38.90
N ALA A 378 11.69 -2.51 -38.24
CA ALA A 378 10.77 -3.66 -38.22
C ALA A 378 9.94 -3.74 -39.52
N SER A 379 10.58 -3.96 -40.67
CA SER A 379 9.93 -3.97 -42.00
C SER A 379 8.94 -5.12 -42.24
N ARG A 380 8.78 -6.04 -41.27
CA ARG A 380 7.79 -7.14 -41.30
C ARG A 380 7.26 -7.44 -39.90
N ARG A 381 6.40 -6.56 -39.38
CA ARG A 381 5.48 -6.96 -38.30
C ARG A 381 4.50 -7.99 -38.87
N PRO A 382 4.41 -9.21 -38.33
CA PRO A 382 3.43 -10.20 -38.77
C PRO A 382 2.00 -9.68 -38.55
N GLU A 383 1.08 -9.95 -39.47
CA GLU A 383 -0.35 -9.60 -39.28
C GLU A 383 -0.95 -10.22 -38.01
N SER A 384 -0.39 -11.34 -37.54
CA SER A 384 -0.78 -12.01 -36.30
C SER A 384 -0.34 -11.29 -35.02
N ASP A 385 0.54 -10.29 -35.10
CA ASP A 385 0.99 -9.53 -33.93
C ASP A 385 0.00 -8.41 -33.60
N MET A 386 -0.87 -8.65 -32.62
CA MET A 386 -1.90 -7.68 -32.20
C MET A 386 -1.37 -6.50 -31.38
N SER A 387 -0.04 -6.38 -31.18
CA SER A 387 0.60 -5.33 -30.35
C SER A 387 0.25 -5.40 -28.87
N HIS A 388 -1.02 -5.57 -28.53
CA HIS A 388 -1.51 -5.92 -27.22
C HIS A 388 -2.65 -6.93 -27.42
N SER A 389 -2.45 -8.16 -26.95
CA SER A 389 -3.47 -9.19 -27.11
C SER A 389 -4.78 -8.81 -26.41
N ILE A 390 -5.91 -9.20 -27.00
CA ILE A 390 -7.22 -9.06 -26.36
C ILE A 390 -7.19 -9.91 -25.09
N HIS A 391 -7.39 -9.26 -23.96
CA HIS A 391 -7.42 -9.88 -22.64
C HIS A 391 -8.49 -9.20 -21.78
N ALA A 392 -9.00 -9.93 -20.82
CA ALA A 392 -9.78 -9.37 -19.72
C ALA A 392 -8.85 -9.24 -18.50
N ASP A 393 -8.85 -8.08 -17.86
CA ASP A 393 -8.02 -7.86 -16.67
C ASP A 393 -8.58 -8.54 -15.44
N ASN A 394 -9.90 -8.61 -15.38
CA ASN A 394 -10.66 -8.98 -14.20
C ASN A 394 -11.08 -10.45 -14.21
N CYS A 395 -10.70 -11.19 -15.24
CA CYS A 395 -10.91 -12.61 -15.30
C CYS A 395 -9.92 -13.31 -16.22
N ILE A 396 -9.81 -14.61 -16.05
CA ILE A 396 -9.02 -15.47 -16.94
C ILE A 396 -9.92 -15.90 -18.10
N LEU A 397 -9.77 -15.24 -19.26
CA LEU A 397 -10.54 -15.53 -20.47
C LEU A 397 -10.19 -16.91 -21.02
N GLN A 398 -11.16 -17.82 -21.03
CA GLN A 398 -11.05 -19.16 -21.60
C GLN A 398 -11.26 -19.13 -23.11
N LYS A 399 -10.72 -20.13 -23.81
CA LYS A 399 -10.95 -20.31 -25.27
C LYS A 399 -12.43 -20.50 -25.63
N SER A 400 -13.25 -20.94 -24.68
CA SER A 400 -14.69 -21.08 -24.84
C SER A 400 -15.45 -19.75 -24.73
N GLY A 401 -14.76 -18.63 -24.46
CA GLY A 401 -15.38 -17.34 -24.16
C GLY A 401 -15.75 -17.13 -22.69
N ASN A 402 -15.58 -18.15 -21.84
CA ASN A 402 -15.90 -18.05 -20.41
C ASN A 402 -14.87 -17.20 -19.66
N CYS A 403 -15.35 -16.30 -18.80
CA CYS A 403 -14.56 -15.35 -18.03
C CYS A 403 -14.48 -15.81 -16.56
N LEU A 404 -13.40 -16.49 -16.18
CA LEU A 404 -13.23 -17.00 -14.81
C LEU A 404 -12.70 -15.88 -13.89
N LYS A 405 -13.57 -15.31 -13.07
CA LYS A 405 -13.21 -14.30 -12.04
C LYS A 405 -12.51 -14.98 -10.86
N GLN A 406 -11.22 -15.31 -11.02
CA GLN A 406 -10.37 -15.84 -9.96
C GLN A 406 -8.92 -15.36 -10.11
N LEU A 407 -8.15 -15.39 -9.02
CA LEU A 407 -6.72 -15.09 -9.06
C LEU A 407 -5.99 -15.97 -10.09
N PRO A 408 -5.02 -15.44 -10.85
CA PRO A 408 -4.35 -14.15 -10.67
C PRO A 408 -5.00 -12.93 -11.35
N ALA A 409 -6.23 -13.04 -11.88
CA ALA A 409 -6.90 -11.89 -12.50
C ALA A 409 -7.29 -10.83 -11.45
N TYR A 410 -7.35 -9.56 -11.87
CA TYR A 410 -7.74 -8.41 -11.05
C TYR A 410 -9.27 -8.34 -10.89
N ILE A 411 -9.85 -9.33 -10.20
CA ILE A 411 -11.31 -9.57 -10.14
C ILE A 411 -12.14 -8.41 -9.59
N TRP A 412 -11.50 -7.43 -8.93
CA TRP A 412 -12.11 -6.22 -8.39
C TRP A 412 -12.17 -5.06 -9.39
N ARG A 413 -11.60 -5.21 -10.59
CA ARG A 413 -11.70 -4.21 -11.66
C ARG A 413 -12.92 -4.53 -12.51
N ASP A 414 -13.97 -3.72 -12.45
CA ASP A 414 -15.14 -3.97 -13.30
C ASP A 414 -15.12 -3.18 -14.60
N PHE A 415 -14.34 -2.09 -14.63
CA PHE A 415 -14.22 -1.20 -15.78
C PHE A 415 -12.75 -0.97 -16.11
N ARG A 416 -12.42 -1.06 -17.40
CA ARG A 416 -11.16 -0.58 -17.95
C ARG A 416 -11.50 0.48 -18.98
N TYR A 417 -10.71 1.54 -18.98
CA TYR A 417 -10.76 2.52 -20.04
C TYR A 417 -9.37 2.89 -20.56
N ALA A 418 -9.30 3.26 -21.84
CA ALA A 418 -8.07 3.65 -22.51
C ALA A 418 -8.27 4.87 -23.39
N PHE A 419 -7.30 5.78 -23.38
CA PHE A 419 -7.20 6.92 -24.27
C PHE A 419 -6.21 6.64 -25.39
N GLN A 420 -6.63 6.86 -26.64
CA GLN A 420 -5.74 6.72 -27.79
C GLN A 420 -5.55 8.07 -28.50
N GLY A 421 -4.41 8.71 -28.22
CA GLY A 421 -4.07 10.05 -28.75
C GLY A 421 -4.01 10.14 -30.27
N ALA A 422 -3.75 9.03 -30.97
CA ALA A 422 -3.74 9.00 -32.45
C ALA A 422 -5.14 9.06 -33.09
N LEU A 423 -6.21 8.86 -32.31
CA LEU A 423 -7.59 8.81 -32.82
C LEU A 423 -8.54 9.79 -32.13
N LYS A 424 -8.08 10.57 -31.13
CA LYS A 424 -8.96 11.33 -30.20
C LYS A 424 -10.07 10.47 -29.55
N SER A 425 -9.98 9.15 -29.67
CA SER A 425 -11.02 8.20 -29.24
C SER A 425 -10.65 7.48 -27.94
N PHE A 426 -11.70 7.17 -27.21
CA PHE A 426 -11.81 6.52 -25.91
C PHE A 426 -12.36 5.11 -26.10
N TYR A 427 -12.02 4.18 -25.21
CA TYR A 427 -12.63 2.85 -25.17
C TYR A 427 -12.95 2.49 -23.72
N ALA A 428 -14.19 2.09 -23.41
CA ALA A 428 -14.59 1.51 -22.11
C ALA A 428 -15.16 0.09 -22.27
N ASP A 429 -14.79 -0.79 -21.34
CA ASP A 429 -15.26 -2.18 -21.26
C ASP A 429 -15.95 -2.43 -19.91
N THR A 430 -17.10 -3.10 -19.90
CA THR A 430 -17.81 -3.55 -18.69
C THR A 430 -18.09 -5.04 -18.81
N HIS A 431 -18.04 -5.83 -17.74
CA HIS A 431 -18.40 -7.25 -17.79
C HIS A 431 -19.47 -7.60 -16.74
N LEU A 432 -20.74 -7.45 -17.13
CA LEU A 432 -21.84 -8.24 -16.58
C LEU A 432 -21.97 -9.55 -17.39
N PRO A 433 -22.37 -10.68 -16.76
CA PRO A 433 -22.53 -11.94 -17.48
C PRO A 433 -23.61 -11.78 -18.55
N MET A 434 -23.27 -12.10 -19.80
CA MET A 434 -24.29 -12.23 -20.85
C MET A 434 -25.28 -13.33 -20.45
N PRO A 435 -26.60 -13.08 -20.42
CA PRO A 435 -27.53 -14.11 -20.82
C PRO A 435 -27.45 -14.24 -22.35
N PHE A 436 -27.60 -15.48 -22.82
CA PHE A 436 -27.46 -15.94 -24.20
C PHE A 436 -28.06 -15.05 -25.29
#